data_AF-A0A2Z5IPB8-F1
#
_entry.id   AF-A0A2Z5IPB8-F1
#
_cell.length_a   1.000
_cell.length_b   1.000
_cell.length_c   1.000
_cell.angle_alpha   90.00
_cell.angle_beta   90.00
_cell.angle_gamma   90.00
#
_symmetry.space_group_name_H-M   'P 1'
#
loop_
_entity.id
_entity.type
_entity.pdbx_description
1 polymer ?
#
loop_
_entity_poly.entity_id
_entity_poly.type
_entity_poly.pdbx_seq_one_letter_code
_entity_poly.pdbx_strand_id
1 'polypeptide(L)' 'MQVEIKEEFIKLSQFLKMIDVCPTGGMAKYFVKVHKILINDREPDGRNAKIRVGDTVWVDDNVYQIVAKK' A
#
# COMPACT_ATOMS: atom_id res chain seq x y z
N MET A 1 2.80 -9.84 -6.52
CA MET A 1 3.04 -10.41 -5.17
C MET A 1 1.75 -10.36 -4.36
N GLN A 2 1.57 -11.20 -3.36
CA GLN A 2 0.38 -11.17 -2.50
C GLN A 2 0.71 -10.65 -1.11
N VAL A 3 -0.15 -9.81 -0.56
CA VAL A 3 -0.03 -9.30 0.82
C VAL A 3 -1.30 -9.65 1.58
N GLU A 4 -1.12 -10.42 2.64
CA GLU A 4 -2.22 -10.86 3.50
C GLU A 4 -2.52 -9.81 4.57
N ILE A 5 -3.81 -9.47 4.72
CA ILE A 5 -4.28 -8.61 5.80
C ILE A 5 -5.37 -9.33 6.61
N LYS A 6 -5.35 -9.14 7.94
CA LYS A 6 -6.36 -9.69 8.86
C LYS A 6 -7.56 -8.76 9.03
N GLU A 7 -7.32 -7.46 8.87
CA GLU A 7 -8.33 -6.41 9.05
C GLU A 7 -9.09 -6.17 7.74
N GLU A 8 -10.25 -5.51 7.84
CA GLU A 8 -11.05 -5.14 6.65
C GLU A 8 -10.28 -4.21 5.68
N PHE A 9 -9.40 -3.37 6.24
CA PHE A 9 -8.52 -2.49 5.48
C PHE A 9 -7.24 -2.22 6.24
N ILE A 10 -6.18 -1.86 5.50
CA ILE A 10 -4.95 -1.29 6.05
C ILE A 10 -4.68 0.09 5.42
N LYS A 11 -3.84 0.90 6.06
CA LYS A 11 -3.40 2.18 5.47
C LYS A 11 -2.21 1.95 4.54
N LEU A 12 -2.07 2.78 3.50
CA LEU A 12 -0.92 2.76 2.60
C LEU A 12 0.42 2.86 3.35
N SER A 13 0.54 3.70 4.38
CA SER A 13 1.77 3.77 5.18
C SER A 13 2.11 2.47 5.91
N GLN A 14 1.09 1.70 6.31
CA GLN A 14 1.27 0.41 6.97
C GLN A 14 1.62 -0.66 5.95
N PHE A 15 0.96 -0.66 4.80
CA PHE A 15 1.30 -1.50 3.66
C PHE A 15 2.77 -1.32 3.25
N LEU A 16 3.22 -0.07 3.05
CA LEU A 16 4.62 0.25 2.68
C LEU A 16 5.63 -0.26 3.73
N LYS A 17 5.22 -0.33 5.00
CA LYS A 17 6.02 -0.94 6.06
C LYS A 17 6.02 -2.46 5.99
N MET A 18 4.90 -3.08 5.65
CA MET A 18 4.78 -4.54 5.52
C MET A 18 5.59 -5.10 4.37
N ILE A 19 5.79 -4.32 3.30
CA ILE A 19 6.66 -4.69 2.17
C ILE A 19 8.12 -4.22 2.35
N ASP A 20 8.50 -3.79 3.56
CA ASP A 20 9.84 -3.30 3.93
C ASP A 20 10.39 -2.13 3.09
N VAL A 21 9.52 -1.38 2.42
CA VAL A 21 9.91 -0.22 1.61
C VAL A 21 10.03 1.06 2.45
N CYS A 22 9.18 1.21 3.48
CA CYS A 22 9.20 2.38 4.36
C CYS A 22 9.18 1.98 5.84
N PRO A 23 10.28 2.16 6.59
CA PRO A 23 10.35 1.77 8.00
C PRO A 23 9.61 2.73 8.93
N THR A 24 9.40 3.99 8.53
CA THR A 24 8.76 5.03 9.35
C THR A 24 7.62 5.76 8.63
N GLY A 25 6.67 6.29 9.40
CA GLY A 25 5.57 7.09 8.86
C GLY A 25 6.02 8.41 8.21
N GLY A 26 7.17 8.96 8.65
CA GLY A 26 7.80 10.12 8.03
C GLY A 26 8.29 9.79 6.62
N MET A 27 9.00 8.68 6.45
CA MET A 27 9.43 8.22 5.12
C MET A 27 8.24 7.94 4.20
N ALA A 28 7.19 7.28 4.71
CA ALA A 28 5.99 7.02 3.92
C ALA A 28 5.34 8.30 3.37
N LYS A 29 5.41 9.44 4.10
CA LYS A 29 4.90 10.73 3.60
C LYS A 29 5.65 11.24 2.37
N TYR A 30 6.97 11.08 2.34
CA TYR A 30 7.80 11.48 1.21
C TYR A 30 7.70 10.48 0.07
N PHE A 31 7.70 9.18 0.40
CA PHE A 31 7.64 8.10 -0.56
C PHE A 31 6.42 8.22 -1.48
N VAL A 32 5.22 8.40 -0.91
CA VAL A 32 3.97 8.55 -1.69
C VAL A 32 3.92 9.80 -2.59
N LYS A 33 4.83 10.76 -2.41
CA LYS A 33 4.92 11.97 -3.24
C LYS A 33 5.92 11.85 -4.38
N VAL A 34 6.92 10.99 -4.23
CA VAL A 34 8.05 10.86 -5.15
C VAL A 34 7.91 9.61 -6.02
N HIS A 35 7.33 8.54 -5.47
CA HIS A 35 7.14 7.27 -6.13
C HIS A 35 5.76 7.16 -6.75
N LYS A 36 5.64 6.39 -7.83
CA LYS A 36 4.37 6.19 -8.51
C LYS A 36 3.59 5.11 -7.79
N ILE A 37 2.47 5.50 -7.18
CA ILE A 37 1.62 4.56 -6.45
C ILE A 37 0.20 4.65 -6.99
N LEU A 38 -0.39 3.49 -7.29
CA LEU A 38 -1.78 3.37 -7.71
C LEU A 38 -2.49 2.33 -6.86
N ILE A 39 -3.74 2.61 -6.48
CA ILE A 39 -4.66 1.63 -5.89
C ILE A 39 -5.80 1.48 -6.87
N ASN A 40 -5.97 0.28 -7.45
CA ASN A 40 -6.94 0.01 -8.51
C ASN A 40 -6.87 1.05 -9.64
N ASP A 41 -5.66 1.27 -10.16
CA ASP A 41 -5.34 2.21 -11.25
C ASP A 41 -5.61 3.70 -10.96
N ARG A 42 -5.76 4.08 -9.67
CA ARG A 42 -5.96 5.47 -9.25
C ARG A 42 -4.91 5.92 -8.24
N GLU A 43 -4.48 7.17 -8.33
CA GLU A 43 -3.57 7.75 -7.34
C GLU A 43 -4.26 7.80 -5.96
N PRO A 44 -3.59 7.34 -4.89
CA PRO A 44 -4.12 7.38 -3.54
C PRO A 44 -4.14 8.80 -2.98
N ASP A 45 -5.08 9.09 -2.08
CA ASP A 45 -5.12 10.33 -1.30
C ASP A 45 -4.07 10.32 -0.16
N GLY A 46 -2.81 10.25 -0.57
CA GLY A 46 -1.63 10.22 0.29
C GLY A 46 -1.47 8.94 1.12
N ARG A 47 -0.58 9.01 2.11
CA ARG A 47 -0.14 7.85 2.92
C ARG A 47 -1.21 7.21 3.80
N ASN A 48 -2.33 7.89 4.00
CA ASN A 48 -3.44 7.42 4.83
C ASN A 48 -4.56 6.75 4.01
N ALA A 49 -4.40 6.67 2.68
CA ALA A 49 -5.32 5.95 1.82
C ALA A 49 -5.55 4.53 2.34
N LYS A 50 -6.80 4.08 2.25
CA LYS A 50 -7.23 2.77 2.72
C LYS A 50 -7.12 1.77 1.58
N ILE A 51 -6.49 0.65 1.87
CA ILE A 51 -6.32 -0.50 0.99
C ILE A 51 -7.12 -1.65 1.60
N ARG A 52 -8.03 -2.23 0.83
CA ARG A 52 -8.93 -3.31 1.26
C ARG A 52 -8.54 -4.64 0.61
N VAL A 53 -9.05 -5.73 1.18
CA VAL A 53 -8.96 -7.05 0.54
C VAL A 53 -9.58 -6.99 -0.86
N GLY A 54 -8.87 -7.54 -1.84
CA GLY A 54 -9.24 -7.51 -3.26
C GLY A 54 -8.63 -6.34 -4.04
N ASP A 55 -8.11 -5.32 -3.36
CA ASP A 55 -7.44 -4.21 -4.04
C ASP A 55 -6.12 -4.65 -4.68
N THR A 56 -5.78 -3.98 -5.78
CA THR A 56 -4.46 -4.07 -6.42
C THR A 56 -3.70 -2.79 -6.16
N VAL A 57 -2.54 -2.90 -5.52
CA VAL A 57 -1.65 -1.79 -5.21
C VAL A 57 -0.42 -1.89 -6.10
N TRP A 58 -0.21 -0.88 -6.92
CA TRP A 58 0.99 -0.71 -7.72
C TRP A 58 1.93 0.25 -6.99
N VAL A 59 3.18 -0.15 -6.78
CA VAL A 59 4.27 0.71 -6.31
C VAL A 59 5.43 0.62 -7.30
N ASP A 60 5.69 1.71 -8.02
CA ASP A 60 6.69 1.85 -9.10
C ASP A 60 6.54 0.79 -10.21
N ASP A 61 7.34 -0.28 -10.16
CA ASP A 61 7.29 -1.40 -11.11
C ASP A 61 6.68 -2.69 -10.50
N ASN A 62 6.29 -2.63 -9.23
CA ASN A 62 5.81 -3.77 -8.47
C ASN A 62 4.30 -3.72 -8.27
N VAL A 63 3.63 -4.85 -8.55
CA VAL A 63 2.19 -5.00 -8.33
C VAL A 63 1.92 -5.97 -7.18
N TYR A 64 1.09 -5.53 -6.25
CA TYR A 64 0.70 -6.25 -5.05
C TYR A 64 -0.81 -6.45 -5.02
N GLN A 65 -1.24 -7.67 -4.79
CA GLN A 65 -2.65 -8.01 -4.62
C GLN A 65 -2.94 -8.25 -3.15
N ILE A 66 -3.99 -7.62 -2.65
CA ILE A 66 -4.33 -7.67 -1.23
C ILE A 66 -5.33 -8.80 -1.02
N VAL A 67 -4.96 -9.73 -0.16
CA VAL A 67 -5.77 -10.93 0.10
C VAL A 67 -6.10 -11.01 1.59
N ALA A 68 -7.27 -11.57 1.91
CA ALA A 68 -7.61 -11.84 3.30
C ALA A 68 -6.70 -12.93 3.83
N LYS A 69 -6.14 -12.72 5.02
CA LYS A 69 -5.45 -13.77 5.74
C LYS A 69 -6.44 -14.88 6.10
N LYS A 70 -6.15 -16.11 5.68
CA LYS A 70 -6.91 -17.30 6.08
C LYS A 70 -6.64 -17.69 7.52
#